data_AF-A0A3S4GHL6-F1
#
_entry.id   AF-A0A3S4GHL6-F1
#
_cell.length_a   1.000
_cell.length_b   1.000
_cell.length_c   1.000
_cell.angle_alpha   90.00
_cell.angle_beta   90.00
_cell.angle_gamma   90.00
#
_symmetry.space_group_name_H-M   'P 1'
#
loop_
_entity.id
_entity.type
_entity.pdbx_description
1 polymer ?
#
loop_
_entity_poly.entity_id
_entity_poly.type
_entity_poly.pdbx_seq_one_letter_code
_entity_poly.pdbx_strand_id
1 'polypeptide(L)' 'MDQALLERDPQKQVADYQAIQTRYDQLVPALIPLSQMVDSVVVRNEVREYQPHPSATTFLRDVYKVREGEKG' A
#
# COMPACT_ATOMS: atom_id res chain seq x y z
N MET A 1 6.38 -23.11 0.86
CA MET A 1 5.91 -21.72 1.08
C MET A 1 5.39 -21.13 -0.23
N ASP A 2 6.00 -21.47 -1.37
CA ASP A 2 5.57 -21.02 -2.71
C ASP A 2 4.17 -21.50 -3.14
N GLN A 3 3.58 -22.49 -2.45
CA GLN A 3 2.23 -22.97 -2.74
C GLN A 3 1.14 -21.91 -2.49
N ALA A 4 1.32 -21.04 -1.49
CA ALA A 4 0.39 -19.94 -1.23
C ALA A 4 0.30 -18.98 -2.43
N LEU A 5 1.41 -18.78 -3.15
CA LEU A 5 1.45 -17.94 -4.35
C LEU A 5 0.60 -18.49 -5.50
N LEU A 6 0.44 -19.82 -5.55
CA LEU A 6 -0.28 -20.52 -6.61
C LEU A 6 -1.72 -20.90 -6.21
N GLU A 7 -2.12 -20.65 -4.96
CA GLU A 7 -3.47 -20.90 -4.49
C GLU A 7 -4.48 -19.99 -5.18
N ARG A 8 -5.57 -20.58 -5.67
CA ARG A 8 -6.59 -19.89 -6.46
C ARG A 8 -7.74 -19.37 -5.60
N ASP A 9 -8.00 -20.02 -4.46
CA ASP A 9 -8.96 -19.54 -3.48
C ASP A 9 -8.35 -18.38 -2.68
N PRO A 10 -8.90 -17.15 -2.78
CA PRO A 10 -8.36 -15.99 -2.08
C PRO A 10 -8.39 -16.14 -0.56
N GLN A 11 -9.41 -16.80 0.00
CA GLN A 11 -9.52 -16.95 1.46
C GLN A 11 -8.45 -17.90 1.99
N LYS A 12 -8.24 -19.00 1.27
CA LYS A 12 -7.20 -19.97 1.61
C LYS A 12 -5.81 -19.40 1.43
N GLN A 13 -5.59 -18.63 0.37
CA GLN A 13 -4.32 -17.94 0.12
C GLN A 13 -3.95 -16.99 1.28
N VAL A 14 -4.92 -16.21 1.79
CA VAL A 14 -4.70 -15.33 2.95
C VAL A 14 -4.33 -16.14 4.20
N ALA A 15 -5.05 -17.23 4.48
CA ALA A 15 -4.76 -18.09 5.62
C ALA A 15 -3.35 -18.70 5.55
N ASP A 16 -2.93 -19.12 4.35
CA ASP A 16 -1.59 -19.66 4.13
C ASP A 16 -0.49 -18.59 4.37
N TYR A 17 -0.70 -17.35 3.93
CA TYR A 17 0.25 -16.25 4.20
C TYR A 17 0.33 -15.89 5.70
N GLN A 18 -0.77 -15.94 6.43
CA GLN A 18 -0.79 -15.71 7.89
C GLN A 18 0.00 -16.80 8.64
N ALA A 19 -0.15 -18.06 8.22
CA ALA A 19 0.60 -19.18 8.79
C ALA A 19 2.11 -19.03 8.53
N ILE A 20 2.50 -18.54 7.35
CA ILE A 20 3.89 -18.24 7.02
C ILE A 20 4.46 -17.16 7.94
N GLN A 21 3.75 -16.04 8.12
CA GLN A 21 4.18 -14.95 9.02
C GLN A 21 4.42 -15.44 10.45
N THR A 22 3.45 -16.18 11.00
CA THR A 22 3.55 -16.76 12.35
C THR A 22 4.78 -17.65 12.51
N ARG A 23 5.13 -18.42 11.46
CA ARG A 23 6.32 -19.27 11.47
C ARG A 23 7.61 -18.46 11.42
N TYR A 24 7.66 -17.35 10.69
CA TYR A 24 8.84 -16.47 10.67
C TYR A 24 9.05 -15.78 12.02
N ASP A 25 7.98 -15.34 12.67
CA ASP A 25 8.05 -14.75 14.01
C ASP A 25 8.67 -15.71 15.03
N GLN A 26 8.39 -17.02 14.91
CA GLN A 26 8.95 -18.05 15.78
C GLN A 26 10.42 -18.39 15.49
N LEU A 27 10.84 -18.29 14.22
CA LEU A 27 12.17 -18.75 13.77
C LEU A 27 13.21 -17.63 13.76
N VAL A 28 12.81 -16.38 13.54
CA VAL A 28 13.70 -15.23 13.41
C VAL A 28 13.18 -14.08 14.28
N PRO A 29 13.42 -14.11 15.61
CA PRO A 29 12.94 -13.09 16.53
C PRO A 29 13.58 -11.70 16.33
N ALA A 30 14.56 -11.59 15.42
CA ALA A 30 15.21 -10.31 15.10
C ALA A 30 14.32 -9.37 14.26
N LEU A 31 13.27 -9.87 13.60
CA LEU A 31 12.30 -9.04 12.89
C LEU A 31 11.18 -8.65 13.87
N ILE A 32 11.30 -7.47 14.47
CA ILE A 32 10.30 -6.94 15.41
C ILE A 32 9.43 -5.93 14.65
N PRO A 33 8.15 -6.23 14.35
CA PRO A 33 7.25 -5.25 13.76
C PRO A 33 6.96 -4.14 14.78
N LEU A 34 7.42 -2.92 14.50
CA LEU A 34 7.22 -1.77 15.38
C LEU A 34 5.89 -1.08 15.12
N SER A 35 5.56 -0.86 13.85
CA SER A 35 4.33 -0.20 13.42
C SER A 35 4.10 -0.40 11.93
N GLN A 36 2.84 -0.35 11.50
CA GLN A 36 2.52 -0.18 10.09
C GLN A 36 2.78 1.28 9.67
N MET A 37 3.34 1.47 8.47
CA MET A 37 3.51 2.81 7.89
C MET A 37 2.14 3.42 7.57
N VAL A 38 1.92 4.67 8.01
CA VAL A 38 0.75 5.48 7.64
C VAL A 38 1.23 6.56 6.67
N ASP A 39 0.67 6.58 5.47
CA ASP A 39 0.97 7.63 4.48
C ASP A 39 0.04 8.82 4.69
N SER A 40 0.61 9.97 5.07
CA SER A 40 -0.12 11.21 5.34
C SER A 40 0.38 12.30 4.40
N VAL A 41 -0.48 12.74 3.47
CA VAL A 41 -0.11 13.73 2.44
C VAL A 41 -0.99 14.97 2.54
N VAL A 42 -0.35 16.14 2.45
CA VAL A 42 -1.02 17.43 2.32
C VAL A 42 -0.93 17.88 0.86
N VAL A 43 -2.08 18.15 0.26
CA VAL A 43 -2.20 18.57 -1.14
C VAL A 43 -2.64 20.02 -1.18
N ARG A 44 -2.04 20.81 -2.07
CA ARG A 44 -2.46 22.19 -2.28
C ARG A 44 -3.81 22.23 -3.02
N ASN A 45 -4.64 23.23 -2.75
CA ASN A 45 -6.00 23.34 -3.30
C ASN A 45 -6.03 23.39 -4.84
N GLU A 46 -4.97 23.89 -5.48
CA GLU A 46 -4.84 23.95 -6.94
C GLU A 46 -4.50 22.59 -7.59
N VAL A 47 -4.10 21.58 -6.81
CA VAL A 47 -3.73 20.26 -7.34
C VAL A 47 -4.98 19.39 -7.47
N ARG A 48 -5.17 18.83 -8.66
CA ARG A 48 -6.29 17.96 -9.01
C ARG A 48 -5.80 16.55 -9.33
N GLU A 49 -6.71 15.58 -9.18
CA GLU A 49 -6.49 14.16 -9.48
C GLU A 49 -5.33 13.50 -8.72
N TYR A 50 -4.92 14.08 -7.59
CA TYR A 50 -4.02 13.38 -6.67
C TYR A 50 -4.74 12.19 -6.04
N GLN A 51 -4.18 11.00 -6.23
CA GLN A 51 -4.64 9.76 -5.60
C GLN A 51 -3.46 9.11 -4.87
N PRO A 52 -3.59 8.85 -3.54
CA PRO A 52 -2.55 8.16 -2.79
C PRO A 52 -2.44 6.70 -3.25
N HIS A 53 -1.22 6.16 -3.26
CA HIS A 53 -0.97 4.76 -3.62
C HIS A 53 -0.38 4.00 -2.42
N PRO A 54 -0.79 2.75 -2.14
CA PRO A 54 -0.29 1.97 -0.99
C PRO A 54 1.24 1.77 -0.95
N SER A 55 1.93 1.91 -2.08
CA SER A 55 3.39 1.88 -2.15
C SER A 55 4.06 3.23 -1.92
N ALA A 56 3.34 4.23 -1.40
CA ALA A 56 3.81 5.61 -1.18
C ALA A 56 4.42 6.25 -2.44
N THR A 57 3.84 5.95 -3.60
CA THR A 57 4.22 6.55 -4.89
C THR A 57 3.09 7.41 -5.43
N THR A 58 3.41 8.34 -6.32
CA THR A 58 2.40 9.17 -7.00
C THR A 58 2.54 9.03 -8.50
N PHE A 59 1.45 8.70 -9.18
CA PHE A 59 1.42 8.64 -10.63
C PHE A 59 1.17 10.05 -11.21
N LEU A 60 2.25 10.79 -11.47
CA LEU A 60 2.18 12.22 -11.81
C LEU A 60 1.55 12.54 -13.16
N ARG A 61 1.34 11.56 -14.05
CA ARG A 61 0.81 11.80 -15.39
C ARG A 61 -0.59 12.42 -15.36
N ASP A 62 -1.42 11.95 -14.43
CA ASP A 62 -2.82 12.35 -14.34
C ASP A 62 -3.02 13.50 -13.35
N VAL A 63 -1.96 13.87 -12.59
CA VAL A 63 -1.98 14.95 -11.62
C VAL A 63 -1.65 16.27 -12.30
N TYR A 64 -2.51 17.27 -12.14
CA TYR A 64 -2.32 18.59 -12.75
C TYR A 64 -2.69 19.73 -11.79
N LYS A 65 -2.29 20.94 -12.18
CA LYS A 65 -2.60 22.18 -11.45
C LYS A 65 -3.63 22.99 -12.21
N VAL A 66 -4.64 23.50 -11.50
CA VAL A 66 -5.58 24.50 -12.04
C VAL A 66 -5.19 25.89 -11.52
N ARG A 67 -5.21 26.92 -12.37
CA ARG A 67 -4.99 28.29 -11.90
C ARG A 67 -6.25 28.81 -11.20
N GLU A 68 -6.09 29.54 -10.09
CA GLU A 68 -7.20 30.29 -9.50
C GLU A 68 -7.76 31.26 -10.56
N GLY A 69 -9.00 31.02 -11.00
CA GLY A 69 -9.71 31.84 -11.98
C GLY A 69 -10.10 31.13 -13.27
N GLU A 70 -9.52 29.97 -13.59
CA GLU A 70 -9.99 29.13 -14.71
C GLU A 70 -11.19 28.29 -14.25
N LYS A 71 -12.37 28.93 -14.19
CA LYS A 71 -13.64 28.19 -14.24
C LYS A 71 -13.82 27.72 -15.68
N GLY A 72 -14.17 26.44 -15.85
CA GLY A 72 -14.48 25.85 -17.16
C GLY A 72 -15.66 26.49 -17.86
#